data_AF-A0A1W2F9F8-F1
#
_entry.id   AF-A0A1W2F9F8-F1
#
_cell.length_a   1.000
_cell.length_b   1.000
_cell.length_c   1.000
_cell.angle_alpha   90.00
_cell.angle_beta   90.00
_cell.angle_gamma   90.00
#
_symmetry.space_group_name_H-M   'P 1'
#
loop_
_entity.id
_entity.type
_entity.pdbx_description
1 polymer ?
#
loop_
_entity_poly.entity_id
_entity_poly.type
_entity_poly.pdbx_seq_one_letter_code
_entity_poly.pdbx_strand_id
1 'polypeptide(L)' 'MTDIYVPAEGKRIRMPHGQPDWPQDGRPVNQASAYETRLVRDGDLVVKPAPKKKEA' A
#
# COMPACT_ATOMS: atom_id res chain seq x y z
N MET A 1 15.88 1.42 4.80
CA MET A 1 14.67 2.24 4.59
C MET A 1 13.53 1.27 4.39
N THR A 2 12.43 1.45 5.12
CA THR A 2 11.24 0.61 4.93
C THR A 2 10.30 1.34 3.99
N ASP A 3 10.06 0.77 2.82
CA ASP A 3 9.13 1.34 1.84
C ASP A 3 7.70 1.32 2.41
N ILE A 4 7.04 2.47 2.33
CA ILE A 4 5.65 2.63 2.75
C ILE A 4 4.77 2.42 1.53
N TYR A 5 3.81 1.50 1.63
CA TYR A 5 2.89 1.20 0.55
C TYR A 5 1.51 1.75 0.88
N VAL A 6 0.93 2.43 -0.09
CA VAL A 6 -0.44 2.96 -0.07
C VAL A 6 -1.29 2.20 -1.07
N PRO A 7 -2.62 2.17 -0.90
CA PRO A 7 -3.53 1.73 -1.94
C PRO A 7 -3.32 2.58 -3.20
N ALA A 8 -3.42 1.97 -4.37
CA ALA A 8 -3.51 2.72 -5.61
C ALA A 8 -4.67 3.73 -5.54
N GLU A 9 -4.54 4.85 -6.24
CA GLU A 9 -5.49 5.96 -6.15
C GLU A 9 -6.94 5.49 -6.42
N GLY A 10 -7.84 5.78 -5.48
CA GLY A 10 -9.25 5.36 -5.55
C GLY A 10 -9.51 3.90 -5.20
N LYS A 11 -8.49 3.08 -4.91
CA LYS A 11 -8.67 1.71 -4.42
C LYS A 11 -8.76 1.65 -2.91
N ARG A 12 -9.66 0.78 -2.44
CA ARG A 12 -9.84 0.45 -1.02
C ARG A 12 -9.49 -1.02 -0.82
N ILE A 13 -8.33 -1.28 -0.25
CA ILE A 13 -7.84 -2.63 -0.01
C ILE A 13 -8.44 -3.15 1.30
N ARG A 14 -9.37 -4.09 1.20
CA ARG A 14 -9.93 -4.78 2.37
C ARG A 14 -8.93 -5.80 2.87
N MET A 15 -8.59 -5.76 4.14
CA MET A 15 -7.69 -6.76 4.71
C MET A 15 -8.47 -8.03 5.09
N PRO A 16 -7.88 -9.23 4.90
CA PRO A 16 -8.50 -10.48 5.30
C PRO A 16 -8.63 -10.58 6.82
N HIS A 17 -9.45 -11.53 7.30
CA HIS A 17 -9.69 -11.78 8.74
C HIS A 17 -10.38 -10.65 9.51
N GLY A 18 -11.20 -9.83 8.84
CA GLY A 18 -11.97 -8.76 9.49
C GLY A 18 -11.09 -7.61 10.01
N GLN A 19 -9.84 -7.55 9.57
CA GLN A 19 -9.00 -6.40 9.86
C GLN A 19 -9.54 -5.15 9.14
N PRO A 20 -9.27 -3.94 9.68
CA PRO A 20 -9.64 -2.69 9.02
C PRO A 20 -9.05 -2.62 7.61
N ASP A 21 -9.56 -1.73 6.77
CA ASP A 21 -8.97 -1.54 5.44
C ASP A 21 -7.53 -1.04 5.54
N TRP A 22 -6.77 -1.25 4.46
CA TRP A 22 -5.41 -0.75 4.38
C TRP A 22 -5.39 0.79 4.54
N PRO A 23 -4.49 1.34 5.37
CA PRO A 23 -4.46 2.76 5.65
C PRO A 23 -4.16 3.57 4.39
N GLN A 24 -4.91 4.65 4.17
CA GLN A 24 -4.67 5.59 3.07
C GLN A 24 -3.33 6.32 3.21
N ASP A 25 -2.88 6.56 4.44
CA ASP A 25 -1.55 7.12 4.73
C ASP A 25 -0.41 6.17 4.36
N GLY A 26 -0.73 4.87 4.24
CA GLY A 26 0.18 3.79 3.90
C GLY A 26 0.82 3.15 5.13
N ARG A 27 1.34 1.94 4.92
CA ARG A 27 2.14 1.22 5.92
C ARG A 27 3.19 0.32 5.24
N PRO A 28 4.20 -0.17 5.97
CA PRO A 28 5.08 -1.21 5.46
C PRO A 28 4.30 -2.45 5.04
N VAL A 29 4.73 -3.09 3.96
CA VAL A 29 4.26 -4.43 3.60
C VAL A 29 5.07 -5.48 4.33
N ASN A 30 4.40 -6.52 4.81
CA ASN A 30 5.05 -7.71 5.30
C ASN A 30 5.38 -8.64 4.13
N GLN A 31 6.65 -8.71 3.76
CA GLN A 31 7.12 -9.59 2.67
C GLN A 31 6.98 -11.08 2.99
N ALA A 32 6.82 -11.46 4.27
CA ALA A 32 6.48 -12.84 4.64
C ALA A 32 4.99 -13.17 4.38
N SER A 33 4.15 -12.16 4.19
CA SER A 33 2.73 -12.34 3.85
C SER A 33 2.56 -12.46 2.34
N ALA A 34 2.12 -13.63 1.88
CA ALA A 34 1.80 -13.85 0.48
C ALA A 34 0.68 -12.92 -0.02
N TYR A 35 -0.23 -12.50 0.85
CA TYR A 35 -1.30 -11.56 0.52
C TYR A 35 -0.74 -10.18 0.17
N GLU A 36 0.06 -9.60 1.06
CA GLU A 36 0.62 -8.26 0.87
C GLU A 36 1.58 -8.23 -0.32
N THR A 37 2.35 -9.30 -0.51
CA THR A 37 3.23 -9.46 -1.67
C THR A 37 2.45 -9.49 -2.98
N ARG A 38 1.29 -10.16 -3.02
CA ARG A 38 0.40 -10.16 -4.20
C ARG A 38 -0.16 -8.77 -4.48
N LEU A 39 -0.60 -8.05 -3.45
CA LEU A 39 -1.11 -6.68 -3.64
C LEU A 39 -0.07 -5.75 -4.27
N VAL A 40 1.19 -5.85 -3.86
CA VAL A 40 2.28 -5.09 -4.49
C VAL A 40 2.50 -5.52 -5.93
N ARG A 41 2.51 -6.84 -6.18
CA ARG A 41 2.73 -7.41 -7.51
C ARG A 41 1.61 -7.06 -8.50
N ASP A 42 0.37 -7.06 -8.03
CA ASP A 42 -0.82 -6.76 -8.84
C ASP A 42 -1.00 -5.24 -9.07
N GLY A 43 -0.20 -4.41 -8.39
CA GLY A 43 -0.28 -2.95 -8.45
C GLY A 43 -1.45 -2.37 -7.63
N ASP A 44 -2.05 -3.17 -6.75
CA ASP A 44 -3.04 -2.73 -5.76
C ASP A 44 -2.41 -1.88 -4.66
N LEU A 45 -1.19 -2.24 -4.24
CA LEU A 45 -0.35 -1.46 -3.34
C LEU A 45 0.82 -0.87 -4.12
N VAL A 46 0.94 0.45 -4.05
CA VAL A 46 2.03 1.20 -4.67
C VAL A 46 2.89 1.82 -3.59
N VAL A 47 4.20 1.87 -3.81
CA VAL A 47 5.10 2.62 -2.91
C VAL A 47 4.62 4.06 -2.92
N LYS A 48 4.32 4.60 -1.73
CA LYS A 48 3.99 6.02 -1.56
C LYS A 48 5.17 6.79 -2.12
N PRO A 49 5.02 7.49 -3.26
CA PRO A 49 6.09 8.35 -3.70
C PRO A 49 6.31 9.33 -2.55
N ALA A 50 7.54 9.43 -2.04
CA ALA A 50 7.95 10.59 -1.25
C ALA A 50 7.39 11.79 -2.00
N PRO A 51 6.58 12.67 -1.34
CA PRO A 51 5.72 13.60 -2.03
C PRO A 51 6.56 14.25 -3.12
N LYS A 52 6.28 13.92 -4.38
CA LYS A 52 6.78 14.74 -5.46
C LYS A 52 6.14 16.07 -5.13
N LYS A 53 6.94 17.00 -4.59
CA LYS A 53 6.66 18.42 -4.70
C LYS A 53 6.13 18.58 -6.11
N LYS A 54 4.81 18.79 -6.24
CA LYS A 54 4.29 19.49 -7.40
C LYS A 54 4.90 20.87 -7.26
N GLU A 55 6.09 21.01 -7.83
CA GLU A 55 6.64 22.30 -8.18
C GLU A 55 5.80 22.72 -9.39
N ALA A 56 4.81 23.58 -9.11
CA ALA A 56 4.02 24.32 -10.07
C ALA A 56 3.79 25.71 -9.47
#